data_AF-A0A327HDL9-F1
#
_entry.id   AF-A0A327HDL9-F1
#
_cell.length_a   1.000
_cell.length_b   1.000
_cell.length_c   1.000
_cell.angle_alpha   90.00
_cell.angle_beta   90.00
_cell.angle_gamma   90.00
#
_symmetry.space_group_name_H-M   'P 1'
#
loop_
_entity.id
_entity.type
_entity.pdbx_description
1 polymer ?
#
loop_
_entity_poly.entity_id
_entity_poly.type
_entity_poly.pdbx_seq_one_letter_code
_entity_poly.pdbx_strand_id
1 'polypeptide(L)'
;MILTSEPERHDHDPVHGPFLKEAVRLLSAHRGQRPPPTEEEVMKAFELARISSRESNLRKTEVDLAESDEDILQDAIELVESGSTKDYDTGQRTRPSRPIPTVDRTERLGEDRELMDRFRAEEQVRRTGEEASEGIIEELIDKRKKKRSELADELSDLDDLIDSD
;
A
#
# COMPACT_ATOMS: atom_id res chain seq x y z
N MET A 1 30.13 -18.33 -8.61
CA MET A 1 29.36 -18.15 -7.36
C MET A 1 28.13 -17.33 -7.72
N ILE A 2 26.94 -17.92 -7.69
CA ILE A 2 25.71 -17.20 -8.05
C ILE A 2 25.33 -16.38 -6.82
N LEU A 3 25.52 -15.07 -6.89
CA LEU A 3 24.92 -14.12 -5.94
C LEU A 3 23.45 -13.99 -6.33
N THR A 4 22.62 -14.96 -5.94
CA THR A 4 21.18 -14.75 -5.93
C THR A 4 20.90 -13.83 -4.75
N SER A 5 20.69 -12.54 -5.03
CA SER A 5 20.02 -11.68 -4.06
C SER A 5 18.69 -12.33 -3.71
N GLU A 6 18.41 -12.50 -2.42
CA GLU A 6 17.13 -12.99 -1.88
C GLU A 6 16.36 -11.77 -1.33
N PRO A 7 15.86 -10.87 -2.19
CA PRO A 7 15.20 -9.64 -1.77
C PRO A 7 13.95 -9.90 -0.93
N GLU A 8 13.28 -11.04 -1.15
CA GLU A 8 12.10 -11.47 -0.40
C GLU A 8 12.37 -11.65 1.11
N ARG A 9 13.62 -11.88 1.53
CA ARG A 9 13.96 -12.05 2.96
C ARG A 9 13.89 -10.77 3.75
N HIS A 10 13.98 -9.63 3.06
CA HIS A 10 14.00 -8.30 3.67
C HIS A 10 12.76 -7.49 3.32
N ASP A 11 11.79 -8.11 2.66
CA ASP A 11 10.49 -7.50 2.42
C ASP A 11 9.60 -7.65 3.67
N HIS A 12 8.83 -6.59 3.93
CA HIS A 12 7.92 -6.51 5.05
C HIS A 12 6.47 -6.84 4.66
N ASP A 13 6.16 -6.86 3.37
CA ASP A 13 4.82 -7.13 2.87
C ASP A 13 4.64 -8.61 2.49
N PRO A 14 3.66 -9.33 3.05
CA PRO A 14 3.33 -10.67 2.58
C PRO A 14 2.95 -10.71 1.10
N VAL A 15 2.52 -9.59 0.50
CA VAL A 15 2.10 -9.52 -0.90
C VAL A 15 3.29 -9.53 -1.87
N HIS A 16 4.39 -8.82 -1.59
CA HIS A 16 5.49 -8.76 -2.57
C HIS A 16 6.46 -9.93 -2.46
N GLY A 17 6.56 -10.60 -1.31
CA GLY A 17 7.41 -11.79 -1.13
C GLY A 17 7.24 -12.85 -2.23
N PRO A 18 6.01 -13.32 -2.55
CA PRO A 18 5.75 -14.25 -3.65
C PRO A 18 6.20 -13.71 -5.01
N PHE A 19 5.87 -12.45 -5.31
CA PHE A 19 6.24 -11.80 -6.57
C PHE A 19 7.76 -11.68 -6.74
N LEU A 20 8.48 -11.29 -5.69
CA LEU A 20 9.93 -11.16 -5.69
C LEU A 20 10.61 -12.51 -5.91
N LYS A 21 10.11 -13.59 -5.30
CA LYS A 21 10.60 -14.95 -5.55
C LYS A 21 10.41 -15.36 -7.00
N GLU A 22 9.26 -15.07 -7.58
CA GLU A 22 8.99 -15.38 -8.98
C GLU A 22 9.85 -14.53 -9.93
N ALA A 23 10.03 -13.24 -9.65
CA ALA A 23 10.90 -12.37 -10.43
C ALA A 23 12.35 -12.87 -10.43
N VAL A 24 12.88 -13.28 -9.27
CA VAL A 24 14.21 -13.90 -9.17
C VAL A 24 14.28 -15.21 -9.97
N ARG A 25 13.23 -16.04 -9.91
CA ARG A 25 13.13 -17.28 -10.70
C ARG A 25 13.17 -16.99 -12.21
N LEU A 26 12.37 -16.04 -12.69
CA LEU A 26 12.30 -15.65 -14.10
C LEU A 26 13.59 -15.00 -14.58
N LEU A 27 14.19 -14.11 -13.79
CA LEU A 27 15.49 -13.50 -14.09
C LEU A 27 16.60 -14.56 -14.17
N SER A 28 16.55 -15.57 -13.31
CA SER A 28 17.50 -16.69 -13.33
C SER A 28 17.28 -17.60 -14.55
N ALA A 29 16.03 -17.79 -14.97
CA ALA A 29 15.69 -18.55 -16.17
C ALA A 29 16.07 -17.81 -17.47
N HIS A 30 15.93 -16.48 -17.50
CA HIS A 30 16.26 -15.64 -18.66
C HIS A 30 17.73 -15.21 -18.73
N ARG A 31 18.49 -15.30 -17.63
CA ARG A 31 19.95 -15.32 -17.67
C ARG A 31 20.38 -16.61 -18.38
N GLY A 32 20.43 -16.60 -19.70
CA GLY A 32 21.28 -17.55 -20.43
C GLY A 32 22.73 -17.50 -19.92
N GLN A 33 23.64 -18.32 -20.46
CA GLN A 33 25.07 -18.27 -20.12
C GLN A 33 25.72 -16.98 -20.65
N ARG A 34 25.37 -15.83 -20.10
CA ARG A 34 26.05 -14.57 -20.34
C ARG A 34 27.09 -14.37 -19.23
N PRO A 35 28.35 -14.07 -19.56
CA PRO A 35 29.32 -13.69 -18.54
C PRO A 35 28.81 -12.48 -17.75
N PRO A 36 29.19 -12.34 -16.47
CA PRO A 36 28.86 -11.16 -15.69
C PRO A 36 29.36 -9.89 -16.44
N PRO A 37 28.57 -8.81 -16.46
CA PRO A 37 28.96 -7.58 -17.14
C PRO A 37 30.24 -7.01 -16.51
N THR A 38 31.08 -6.39 -17.34
CA THR A 38 32.29 -5.70 -16.86
C THR A 38 31.93 -4.35 -16.24
N GLU A 39 32.80 -3.82 -15.39
CA GLU A 39 32.58 -2.51 -14.73
C GLU A 39 32.37 -1.38 -15.75
N GLU A 40 33.13 -1.39 -16.84
CA GLU A 40 33.00 -0.41 -17.92
C GLU A 40 31.64 -0.48 -18.63
N GLU A 41 31.08 -1.67 -18.83
CA GLU A 41 29.75 -1.86 -19.42
C GLU A 41 28.66 -1.32 -18.49
N VAL A 42 28.80 -1.55 -17.19
CA VAL A 42 27.87 -1.03 -16.17
C VAL A 42 27.90 0.49 -16.14
N MET A 43 29.10 1.09 -16.12
CA MET A 43 29.27 2.55 -16.13
C MET A 43 28.64 3.19 -17.38
N LYS A 44 28.86 2.62 -18.57
CA LYS A 44 28.24 3.09 -19.82
C LYS A 44 26.71 2.99 -19.78
N ALA A 45 26.15 1.94 -19.18
CA ALA A 45 24.71 1.79 -19.04
C ALA A 45 24.11 2.88 -18.13
N PHE A 46 24.78 3.23 -17.02
CA PHE A 46 24.34 4.34 -16.16
C PHE A 46 24.46 5.71 -16.84
N GLU A 47 25.50 5.95 -17.63
CA GLU A 47 25.64 7.18 -18.41
C GLU A 47 24.52 7.31 -19.46
N LEU A 48 24.22 6.24 -20.19
CA LEU A 48 23.09 6.21 -21.14
C LEU A 48 21.76 6.42 -20.44
N ALA A 49 21.54 5.78 -19.29
CA ALA A 49 20.34 5.95 -18.48
C ALA A 49 20.17 7.41 -18.03
N ARG A 50 21.25 8.04 -17.55
CA ARG A 50 21.28 9.45 -17.12
C ARG A 50 20.96 10.42 -18.26
N ILE A 51 21.40 10.12 -19.48
CA ILE A 51 21.09 10.92 -20.67
C ILE A 51 19.62 10.68 -21.09
N SER A 52 19.13 9.45 -20.95
CA SER A 52 17.77 9.06 -21.34
C SER A 52 16.68 9.37 -20.32
N SER A 53 17.03 9.69 -19.06
CA SER A 53 16.08 10.03 -18.02
C SER A 53 15.45 11.38 -18.35
N ARG A 54 14.41 11.31 -19.17
CA ARG A 54 13.43 12.35 -19.45
C ARG A 54 13.03 13.04 -18.15
N GLU A 55 12.89 14.35 -18.26
CA GLU A 55 12.41 15.25 -17.21
C GLU A 55 11.29 14.61 -16.36
N SER A 56 11.50 14.56 -15.05
CA SER A 56 10.46 14.14 -14.11
C SER A 56 9.31 15.15 -14.14
N ASN A 57 8.14 14.76 -14.64
CA ASN A 57 6.93 15.59 -14.60
C ASN A 57 6.49 15.93 -13.16
N LEU A 58 6.99 15.20 -12.16
CA LEU A 58 6.68 15.38 -10.74
C LEU A 58 7.27 16.67 -10.13
N ARG A 59 8.27 17.30 -10.75
CA ARG A 59 8.88 18.55 -10.22
C ARG A 59 8.13 19.83 -10.58
N LYS A 60 7.02 19.74 -11.31
CA LYS A 60 6.29 20.93 -11.82
C LYS A 60 5.09 21.35 -10.95
N THR A 61 4.81 20.69 -9.83
CA THR A 61 3.56 20.91 -9.06
C THR A 61 3.74 21.40 -7.62
N GLU A 62 4.94 21.81 -7.18
CA GLU A 62 5.22 22.06 -5.76
C GLU A 62 5.54 23.53 -5.38
N VAL A 63 5.11 24.54 -6.15
CA VAL A 63 5.41 25.95 -5.79
C VAL A 63 4.18 26.89 -5.74
N ASP A 64 2.97 26.42 -6.06
CA ASP A 64 1.79 27.33 -6.16
C ASP A 64 0.77 27.23 -4.99
N LEU A 65 1.11 26.63 -3.85
CA LEU A 65 0.20 26.49 -2.70
C LEU A 65 0.67 27.15 -1.39
N ALA A 66 1.76 27.92 -1.43
CA ALA A 66 2.39 28.47 -0.23
C ALA A 66 1.99 29.93 0.09
N GLU A 67 0.73 30.31 -0.12
CA GLU A 67 0.18 31.59 0.37
C GLU A 67 -1.25 31.42 0.90
N SER A 68 -1.40 30.87 2.10
CA SER A 68 -2.43 31.30 3.07
C SER A 68 -2.27 30.60 4.42
N ASP A 69 -2.27 31.42 5.46
CA ASP A 69 -2.65 31.13 6.85
C ASP A 69 -1.59 30.48 7.75
N GLU A 70 -0.74 31.33 8.35
CA GLU A 70 0.17 31.00 9.46
C GLU A 70 -0.55 30.34 10.66
N ASP A 71 -1.85 30.63 10.83
CA ASP A 71 -2.67 30.06 11.90
C ASP A 71 -2.97 28.56 11.66
N ILE A 72 -3.15 28.13 10.40
CA ILE A 72 -3.35 26.70 10.06
C ILE A 72 -2.07 25.91 10.31
N LEU A 73 -0.91 26.53 10.07
CA LEU A 73 0.39 25.95 10.38
C LEU A 73 0.58 25.77 11.89
N GLN A 74 0.17 26.76 12.71
CA GLN A 74 0.28 26.65 14.17
C GLN A 74 -0.66 25.59 14.75
N ASP A 75 -1.91 25.54 14.32
CA ASP A 75 -2.87 24.52 14.75
C ASP A 75 -2.42 23.10 14.33
N ALA A 76 -1.83 22.96 13.14
CA ALA A 76 -1.26 21.69 12.69
C ALA A 76 -0.03 21.27 13.51
N ILE A 77 0.81 22.22 13.93
CA ILE A 77 1.96 21.96 14.81
C ILE A 77 1.47 21.51 16.18
N GLU A 78 0.50 22.20 16.79
CA GLU A 78 -0.03 21.86 18.11
C GLU A 78 -0.75 20.49 18.11
N LEU A 79 -1.43 20.14 17.02
CA LEU A 79 -2.05 18.82 16.84
C LEU A 79 -1.01 17.70 16.74
N VAL A 80 0.14 17.95 16.11
CA VAL A 80 1.26 17.00 16.04
C VAL A 80 1.97 16.88 17.39
N GLU A 81 2.16 17.97 18.12
CA GLU A 81 2.81 17.99 19.43
C GLU A 81 1.95 17.37 20.54
N SER A 82 0.62 17.46 20.43
CA SER A 82 -0.33 16.82 21.37
C SER A 82 -0.60 15.34 21.06
N GLY A 83 -0.16 14.86 19.89
CA GLY A 83 -0.25 13.46 19.47
C GLY A 83 0.61 12.55 20.36
N SER A 84 -0.01 11.50 20.91
CA SER A 84 0.59 10.55 21.86
C SER A 84 2.04 10.19 21.55
N THR A 85 2.92 10.32 22.54
CA THR A 85 4.29 9.77 22.56
C THR A 85 4.26 8.25 22.68
N LYS A 86 3.55 7.54 21.79
CA LYS A 86 3.90 6.16 21.51
C LYS A 86 5.20 6.25 20.72
N ASP A 87 6.28 5.76 21.31
CA ASP A 87 7.59 5.58 20.65
C ASP A 87 7.44 4.59 19.49
N TYR A 88 6.78 4.99 18.41
CA TYR A 88 6.90 4.32 17.15
C TYR A 88 8.21 4.82 16.54
N ASP A 89 9.19 3.94 16.49
CA ASP A 89 10.50 4.17 15.88
C ASP A 89 10.38 4.20 14.34
N THR A 90 9.54 5.10 13.84
CA THR A 90 9.30 5.33 12.41
C THR A 90 10.48 6.09 11.85
N GLY A 91 11.56 5.38 11.53
CA GLY A 91 12.74 6.01 10.93
C GLY A 91 14.06 5.27 11.09
N GLN A 92 14.14 4.19 11.88
CA GLN A 92 15.37 3.40 11.92
C GLN A 92 15.64 2.76 10.56
N ARG A 93 16.85 3.00 10.05
CA ARG A 93 17.36 2.24 8.92
C ARG A 93 17.47 0.78 9.32
N THR A 94 16.71 -0.08 8.67
CA THR A 94 16.77 -1.53 8.86
C THR A 94 18.19 -2.03 8.60
N ARG A 95 18.75 -2.80 9.54
CA ARG A 95 20.05 -3.47 9.34
C ARG A 95 19.81 -4.72 8.49
N PRO A 96 20.34 -4.80 7.25
CA PRO A 96 20.03 -5.88 6.31
C PRO A 96 20.55 -7.26 6.76
N SER A 97 21.41 -7.33 7.79
CA SER A 97 21.96 -8.60 8.27
C SER A 97 21.09 -9.34 9.28
N ARG A 98 19.93 -8.80 9.67
CA ARG A 98 19.01 -9.45 10.61
C ARG A 98 17.66 -9.75 9.95
N PRO A 99 17.04 -10.90 10.28
CA PRO A 99 15.67 -11.17 9.88
C PRO A 99 14.78 -10.10 10.50
N ILE A 100 13.87 -9.60 9.68
CA ILE A 100 12.97 -8.52 10.04
C ILE A 100 11.77 -9.12 10.77
N PRO A 101 11.39 -8.62 11.95
CA PRO A 101 10.19 -9.10 12.62
C PRO A 101 8.94 -8.73 11.83
N THR A 102 7.98 -9.64 11.79
CA THR A 102 6.66 -9.38 11.23
C THR A 102 5.99 -8.25 12.00
N VAL A 103 5.59 -7.20 11.30
CA VAL A 103 4.88 -6.06 11.89
C VAL A 103 3.42 -6.46 12.06
N ASP A 104 2.87 -6.23 13.25
CA ASP A 104 1.44 -6.38 13.48
C ASP A 104 0.67 -5.35 12.63
N ARG A 105 -0.19 -5.86 11.76
CA ARG A 105 -1.03 -5.08 10.83
C ARG A 105 -2.49 -5.05 11.27
N THR A 106 -2.83 -5.59 12.43
CA THR A 106 -4.21 -5.57 12.96
C THR A 106 -4.71 -4.13 13.17
N GLU A 107 -3.86 -3.20 13.59
CA GLU A 107 -4.21 -1.77 13.69
C GLU A 107 -4.21 -1.05 12.32
N ARG A 108 -3.71 -1.69 11.26
CA ARG A 108 -3.75 -1.21 9.86
C ARG A 108 -4.89 -1.84 9.07
N LEU A 109 -5.99 -2.19 9.73
CA LEU A 109 -7.24 -2.45 9.05
C LEU A 109 -7.69 -1.11 8.43
N GLY A 110 -7.40 -0.92 7.14
CA GLY A 110 -7.91 0.22 6.39
C GLY A 110 -9.41 0.36 6.61
N GLU A 111 -9.85 1.58 6.91
CA GLU A 111 -11.22 2.00 7.27
C GLU A 111 -11.95 1.05 8.24
N ASP A 112 -12.28 1.54 9.44
CA ASP A 112 -13.22 0.85 10.31
C ASP A 112 -14.53 0.59 9.53
N ARG A 113 -14.72 -0.67 9.14
CA ARG A 113 -15.80 -1.08 8.24
C ARG A 113 -17.15 -0.89 8.89
N GLU A 114 -17.24 -1.07 10.20
CA GLU A 114 -18.49 -0.87 10.94
C GLU A 114 -18.84 0.61 10.99
N LEU A 115 -17.85 1.46 11.28
CA LEU A 115 -18.02 2.92 11.26
C LEU A 115 -18.41 3.41 9.86
N MET A 116 -17.77 2.89 8.81
CA MET A 116 -18.05 3.27 7.44
C MET A 116 -19.42 2.81 6.96
N ASP A 117 -19.85 1.61 7.32
CA ASP A 117 -21.20 1.13 7.02
C ASP A 117 -22.25 2.02 7.67
N ARG A 118 -22.01 2.44 8.93
CA ARG A 118 -22.88 3.37 9.66
C ARG A 118 -22.91 4.74 9.00
N PHE A 119 -21.74 5.32 8.71
CA PHE A 119 -21.64 6.61 8.03
C PHE A 119 -22.34 6.61 6.67
N ARG A 120 -22.13 5.56 5.86
CA ARG A 120 -22.77 5.40 4.55
C ARG A 120 -24.28 5.16 4.66
N ALA A 121 -24.75 4.53 5.74
CA ALA A 121 -26.17 4.34 5.99
C ALA A 121 -26.83 5.66 6.38
N GLU A 122 -26.22 6.41 7.31
CA GLU A 122 -26.66 7.75 7.68
C GLU A 122 -26.66 8.71 6.49
N GLU A 123 -25.61 8.72 5.67
CA GLU A 123 -25.52 9.52 4.45
C GLU A 123 -26.67 9.21 3.48
N GLN A 124 -27.03 7.92 3.34
CA GLN A 124 -28.12 7.48 2.48
C GLN A 124 -29.48 7.93 3.01
N VAL A 125 -29.72 7.84 4.32
CA VAL A 125 -30.98 8.31 4.94
C VAL A 125 -31.10 9.84 4.86
N ARG A 126 -30.00 10.57 5.08
CA ARG A 126 -29.96 12.03 4.90
C ARG A 126 -30.28 12.43 3.45
N ARG A 127 -29.82 11.65 2.46
CA ARG A 127 -30.13 11.88 1.04
C ARG A 127 -31.60 11.61 0.70
N THR A 128 -32.25 10.63 1.34
CA THR A 128 -33.68 10.34 1.11
C THR A 128 -34.60 11.36 1.79
N GLY A 129 -34.07 12.22 2.67
CA GLY A 129 -34.84 13.24 3.38
C GLY A 129 -35.70 12.68 4.51
N GLU A 130 -35.46 11.43 4.90
CA GLU A 130 -36.12 10.77 6.02
C GLU A 130 -35.40 11.12 7.33
N GLU A 131 -36.14 11.15 8.44
CA GLU A 131 -35.51 11.25 9.76
C GLU A 131 -34.68 9.99 10.02
N ALA A 132 -33.41 10.20 10.37
CA ALA A 132 -32.48 9.13 10.68
C ALA A 132 -32.90 8.40 11.96
N SER A 133 -33.75 7.39 11.82
CA SER A 133 -34.07 6.46 12.88
C SER A 133 -33.10 5.28 12.87
N GLU A 134 -32.73 4.81 14.06
CA GLU A 134 -31.70 3.78 14.23
C GLU A 134 -32.07 2.47 13.53
N GLY A 135 -33.37 2.13 13.46
CA GLY A 135 -33.85 0.94 12.76
C GLY A 135 -33.67 0.96 11.24
N ILE A 136 -33.80 2.12 10.58
CA ILE A 136 -33.55 2.25 9.13
C ILE A 136 -32.05 2.11 8.84
N ILE A 137 -31.21 2.69 9.70
CA ILE A 137 -29.75 2.61 9.60
C ILE A 137 -29.29 1.15 9.74
N GLU A 138 -29.79 0.42 10.74
CA GLU A 138 -29.47 -0.99 10.94
C GLU A 138 -29.89 -1.85 9.75
N GLU A 139 -31.09 -1.64 9.18
CA GLU A 139 -31.53 -2.40 8.01
C GLU A 139 -30.62 -2.16 6.78
N LEU A 140 -30.16 -0.92 6.59
CA LEU A 140 -29.22 -0.58 5.52
C LEU A 140 -27.83 -1.21 5.73
N ILE A 141 -27.36 -1.24 6.98
CA ILE A 141 -26.10 -1.91 7.34
C ILE A 141 -26.21 -3.41 7.07
N ASP A 142 -27.31 -4.05 7.48
CA ASP A 142 -27.53 -5.48 7.25
C ASP A 142 -27.63 -5.83 5.77
N LYS A 143 -28.29 -5.00 4.96
CA LYS A 143 -28.30 -5.14 3.50
C LYS A 143 -26.90 -5.07 2.91
N ARG A 144 -26.05 -4.16 3.41
CA ARG A 144 -24.64 -4.07 2.96
C ARG A 144 -23.83 -5.28 3.38
N LYS A 145 -24.00 -5.76 4.61
CA LYS A 145 -23.33 -6.99 5.10
C LYS A 145 -23.71 -8.20 4.24
N LYS A 146 -24.99 -8.38 3.93
CA LYS A 146 -25.46 -9.47 3.05
C LYS A 146 -24.91 -9.38 1.63
N LYS A 147 -24.92 -8.19 1.01
CA LYS A 147 -24.33 -8.02 -0.33
C LYS A 147 -22.84 -8.38 -0.37
N ARG A 148 -22.10 -8.12 0.71
CA ARG A 148 -20.69 -8.49 0.78
C ARG A 148 -20.49 -9.99 0.96
N SER A 149 -21.32 -10.67 1.76
CA SER A 149 -21.22 -12.13 1.87
C SER A 149 -21.56 -12.80 0.55
N GLU A 150 -22.63 -12.37 -0.12
CA GLU A 150 -23.01 -12.87 -1.45
C GLU A 150 -21.87 -12.70 -2.47
N LEU A 151 -21.23 -11.52 -2.49
CA LEU A 151 -20.10 -11.26 -3.39
C LEU A 151 -18.86 -12.09 -3.03
N ALA A 152 -18.62 -12.34 -1.74
CA ALA A 152 -17.52 -13.20 -1.30
C ALA A 152 -17.73 -14.66 -1.73
N ASP A 153 -18.97 -15.15 -1.62
CA ASP A 153 -19.35 -16.50 -2.07
C ASP A 153 -19.20 -16.63 -3.60
N GLU A 154 -19.69 -15.64 -4.37
CA GLU A 154 -19.53 -15.61 -5.83
C GLU A 154 -18.05 -15.55 -6.26
N LEU A 155 -17.20 -14.85 -5.51
CA LEU A 155 -15.76 -14.80 -5.78
C LEU A 155 -15.06 -16.12 -5.45
N SER A 156 -15.45 -16.81 -4.38
CA SER A 156 -14.90 -18.15 -4.09
C SER A 156 -15.27 -19.16 -5.16
N ASP A 157 -16.50 -19.11 -5.69
CA ASP A 157 -16.93 -19.97 -6.77
C ASP A 157 -16.09 -19.75 -8.05
N LEU A 158 -15.66 -18.51 -8.30
CA LEU A 158 -14.77 -18.17 -9.41
C LEU A 158 -13.32 -18.63 -9.16
N ASP A 159 -12.82 -18.51 -7.93
CA ASP A 159 -11.47 -18.95 -7.55
C ASP A 159 -11.35 -20.48 -7.72
N ASP A 160 -12.35 -21.22 -7.26
CA ASP A 160 -12.46 -22.68 -7.44
C ASP A 160 -12.48 -23.08 -8.93
N LEU A 161 -13.09 -22.26 -9.80
CA LEU A 161 -13.10 -22.49 -11.23
C LEU A 161 -11.73 -22.23 -11.89
N ILE A 162 -10.96 -21.27 -11.38
CA ILE A 162 -9.63 -20.96 -11.89
C ILE A 162 -8.60 -22.00 -11.43
N ASP A 163 -8.72 -22.49 -10.20
CA ASP A 163 -7.80 -23.48 -9.61
C ASP A 163 -8.05 -24.92 -10.09
N SER A 164 -9.16 -25.17 -10.80
CA SER A 164 -9.51 -26.50 -11.32
C SER A 164 -9.00 -26.81 -12.75
N ASP A 165 -8.24 -25.89 -13.37
CA ASP A 165 -7.50 -26.06 -14.65
C ASP A 165 -5.97 -26.07 -14.44
#